data_AF-A0A6G3Z0F4-F1
#
_entry.id   AF-A0A6G3Z0F4-F1
#
_cell.length_a   1.000
_cell.length_b   1.000
_cell.length_c   1.000
_cell.angle_alpha   90.00
_cell.angle_beta   90.00
_cell.angle_gamma   90.00
#
_symmetry.space_group_name_H-M   'P 1'
#
loop_
_entity.id
_entity.type
_entity.pdbx_description
1 polymer ?
#
loop_
_entity_poly.entity_id
_entity_poly.type
_entity_poly.pdbx_seq_one_letter_code
_entity_poly.pdbx_strand_id
1 'polypeptide(L)'
;MYSVGTHSPDASENLDPGNLPTRLVSNVQRYMTIRLASFLVMFWNSLAVTVALVIYNHGGKDHFGESGFITLLSTLQLLAIALLADKILQARKPEQKEPLWKQPYAVWRIISFSFIFLAADEYLSIHEVLDLLIHDIFDWQETGLTDRIDDLIVGLYGIVGIGTLFIYRGELKPYRKSFPLFTWGFALLFCMVGLDTLTNEKDFLELFFEHNLADTIYIWLIHLEDSLKVFAEAFFILAFYSILQGVKRIPEQTIYPPKEKTSALGYSKYFKH
;
A
#
# COMPACT_ATOMS: atom_id res chain seq x y z
N MET A 1 -18.58 -48.01 25.11
CA MET A 1 -19.49 -48.23 23.97
C MET A 1 -19.59 -46.94 23.20
N TYR A 2 -18.88 -46.82 22.08
CA TYR A 2 -18.90 -45.64 21.22
C TYR A 2 -19.96 -45.83 20.15
N SER A 3 -20.91 -44.90 20.07
CA SER A 3 -21.93 -44.85 19.02
C SER A 3 -21.28 -44.29 17.75
N VAL A 4 -21.10 -45.16 16.77
CA VAL A 4 -20.66 -44.81 15.42
C VAL A 4 -21.86 -44.20 14.70
N GLY A 5 -21.92 -42.87 14.66
CA GLY A 5 -22.90 -42.13 13.87
C GLY A 5 -22.54 -42.21 12.39
N THR A 6 -23.32 -42.96 11.62
CA THR A 6 -23.23 -43.02 10.15
C THR A 6 -23.73 -41.71 9.55
N HIS A 7 -22.81 -40.81 9.19
CA HIS A 7 -23.14 -39.63 8.39
C HIS A 7 -23.45 -40.07 6.95
N SER A 8 -24.72 -39.89 6.54
CA SER A 8 -25.18 -40.10 5.17
C SER A 8 -24.58 -39.04 4.25
N PRO A 9 -23.87 -39.41 3.16
CA PRO A 9 -23.31 -38.48 2.20
C PRO A 9 -24.35 -38.12 1.13
N ASP A 10 -25.45 -37.47 1.50
CA ASP A 10 -26.41 -36.90 0.54
C ASP A 10 -26.22 -35.40 0.42
N ALA A 11 -25.06 -35.02 -0.10
CA ALA A 11 -24.85 -33.69 -0.68
C ALA A 11 -24.34 -33.90 -2.11
N SER A 12 -25.19 -34.49 -2.96
CA SER A 12 -25.07 -34.29 -4.40
C SER A 12 -25.33 -32.80 -4.66
N GLU A 13 -24.28 -32.01 -4.51
CA GLU A 13 -24.21 -30.61 -4.89
C GLU A 13 -24.67 -30.56 -6.34
N ASN A 14 -25.90 -30.10 -6.55
CA ASN A 14 -26.55 -29.96 -7.84
C ASN A 14 -25.81 -28.84 -8.59
N LEU A 15 -24.61 -29.16 -9.08
CA LEU A 15 -23.82 -28.30 -9.94
C LEU A 15 -24.56 -28.23 -11.26
N ASP A 16 -25.45 -27.26 -11.36
CA ASP A 16 -26.14 -26.92 -12.59
C ASP A 16 -25.08 -26.75 -13.71
N PRO A 17 -24.98 -27.71 -14.64
CA PRO A 17 -23.93 -27.71 -15.65
C PRO A 17 -24.06 -26.52 -16.61
N GLY A 18 -25.22 -25.85 -16.64
CA GLY A 18 -25.44 -24.62 -17.40
C GLY A 18 -24.63 -23.41 -16.92
N ASN A 19 -24.10 -23.41 -15.70
CA ASN A 19 -23.40 -22.26 -15.11
C ASN A 19 -21.86 -22.34 -15.12
N LEU A 20 -21.30 -23.48 -15.55
CA LEU A 20 -19.84 -23.68 -15.67
C LEU A 20 -19.14 -22.74 -16.68
N PRO A 21 -19.69 -22.50 -17.89
CA PRO A 21 -19.04 -21.65 -18.88
C PRO A 21 -18.88 -20.20 -18.39
N THR A 22 -19.92 -19.66 -17.74
CA THR A 22 -19.97 -18.27 -17.27
C THR A 22 -18.93 -18.00 -16.17
N ARG A 23 -18.72 -18.95 -15.26
CA ARG A 23 -17.71 -18.83 -14.19
C ARG A 23 -16.29 -18.83 -14.75
N LEU A 24 -15.99 -19.68 -15.73
CA LEU A 24 -14.65 -19.74 -16.36
C LEU A 24 -14.31 -18.45 -17.11
N VAL A 25 -15.24 -17.95 -17.92
CA VAL A 25 -15.04 -16.71 -18.70
C VAL A 25 -14.76 -15.51 -17.78
N SER A 26 -15.53 -15.37 -16.68
CA SER A 26 -15.35 -14.25 -15.74
C SER A 26 -14.02 -14.27 -14.97
N ASN A 27 -13.45 -15.46 -14.74
CA ASN A 27 -12.14 -15.60 -14.11
C ASN A 27 -11.01 -15.23 -15.06
N VAL A 28 -11.04 -15.74 -16.30
CA VAL A 28 -10.02 -15.45 -17.34
C VAL A 28 -9.96 -13.96 -17.63
N GLN A 29 -11.10 -13.33 -17.88
CA GLN A 29 -11.17 -11.88 -18.18
C GLN A 29 -10.50 -11.05 -17.07
N ARG A 30 -10.65 -11.43 -15.80
CA ARG A 30 -10.08 -10.69 -14.66
C ARG A 30 -8.58 -10.88 -14.49
N TYR A 31 -8.06 -12.08 -14.73
CA TYR A 31 -6.61 -12.30 -14.73
C TYR A 31 -5.94 -11.46 -15.82
N MET A 32 -6.58 -11.36 -16.99
CA MET A 32 -6.12 -10.47 -18.06
C MET A 32 -6.17 -9.00 -17.61
N THR A 33 -7.21 -8.58 -16.87
CA THR A 33 -7.30 -7.19 -16.38
C THR A 33 -6.19 -6.84 -15.40
N ILE A 34 -5.89 -7.69 -14.40
CA ILE A 34 -4.84 -7.39 -13.41
C ILE A 34 -3.45 -7.37 -14.07
N ARG A 35 -3.18 -8.33 -14.96
CA ARG A 35 -1.91 -8.38 -15.71
C ARG A 35 -1.74 -7.15 -16.60
N LEU A 36 -2.78 -6.76 -17.32
CA LEU A 36 -2.77 -5.57 -18.15
C LEU A 36 -2.58 -4.30 -17.31
N ALA A 37 -3.30 -4.16 -16.20
CA ALA A 37 -3.12 -3.04 -15.28
C ALA A 37 -1.68 -2.99 -14.74
N SER A 38 -1.11 -4.14 -14.35
CA SER A 38 0.28 -4.25 -13.90
C SER A 38 1.25 -3.79 -14.97
N PHE A 39 1.09 -4.29 -16.19
CA PHE A 39 1.92 -3.88 -17.33
C PHE A 39 1.82 -2.37 -17.60
N LEU A 40 0.61 -1.83 -17.66
CA LEU A 40 0.40 -0.41 -17.94
C LEU A 40 0.98 0.49 -16.86
N VAL A 41 0.72 0.19 -15.58
CA VAL A 41 1.26 0.98 -14.46
C VAL A 41 2.80 0.95 -14.49
N MET A 42 3.42 -0.22 -14.62
CA MET A 42 4.88 -0.32 -14.66
C MET A 42 5.48 0.34 -15.91
N PHE A 43 4.82 0.21 -17.07
CA PHE A 43 5.25 0.83 -18.32
C PHE A 43 5.26 2.35 -18.22
N TRP A 44 4.17 2.95 -17.74
CA TRP A 44 4.07 4.41 -17.61
C TRP A 44 5.06 4.97 -16.59
N ASN A 45 5.28 4.26 -15.48
CA ASN A 45 6.31 4.63 -14.50
C ASN A 45 7.72 4.60 -15.11
N SER A 46 8.06 3.50 -15.77
CA SER A 46 9.36 3.36 -16.43
C SER A 46 9.57 4.42 -17.51
N LEU A 47 8.52 4.72 -18.29
CA LEU A 47 8.55 5.76 -19.30
C LEU A 47 8.77 7.15 -18.67
N ALA A 48 8.04 7.49 -17.61
CA ALA A 48 8.19 8.76 -16.91
C ALA A 48 9.61 8.97 -16.37
N VAL A 49 10.14 7.98 -15.65
CA VAL A 49 11.52 8.00 -15.13
C VAL A 49 12.54 8.11 -16.26
N THR A 50 12.38 7.32 -17.32
CA THR A 50 13.29 7.36 -18.49
C THR A 50 13.27 8.74 -19.16
N VAL A 51 12.09 9.34 -19.34
CA VAL A 51 11.95 10.67 -19.92
C VAL A 51 12.61 11.72 -19.04
N ALA A 52 12.41 11.67 -17.72
CA ALA A 52 13.06 12.59 -16.78
C ALA A 52 14.59 12.50 -16.88
N LEU A 53 15.16 11.29 -16.87
CA LEU A 53 16.60 11.06 -17.02
C LEU A 53 17.14 11.54 -18.37
N VAL A 54 16.40 11.32 -19.47
CA VAL A 54 16.81 11.78 -20.80
C VAL A 54 16.83 13.30 -20.87
N ILE A 55 15.81 13.98 -20.32
CA ILE A 55 15.75 15.45 -20.28
C ILE A 55 16.89 16.00 -19.42
N TYR A 56 17.14 15.41 -18.26
CA TYR A 56 18.25 15.80 -17.39
C TYR A 56 19.59 15.70 -18.14
N ASN A 57 19.88 14.56 -18.76
CA ASN A 57 21.16 14.33 -19.45
C ASN A 57 21.40 15.23 -20.67
N HIS A 58 20.34 15.69 -21.36
CA HIS A 58 20.48 16.53 -22.56
C HIS A 58 20.34 18.03 -22.29
N GLY A 59 19.53 18.40 -21.30
CA GLY A 59 19.16 19.79 -21.03
C GLY A 59 19.56 20.31 -19.66
N GLY A 60 20.07 19.46 -18.77
CA GLY A 60 20.40 19.81 -17.38
C GLY A 60 19.18 20.18 -16.52
N LYS A 61 17.95 20.04 -17.05
CA LYS A 61 16.73 20.34 -16.32
C LYS A 61 16.37 19.15 -15.46
N ASP A 62 16.40 19.36 -14.15
CA ASP A 62 15.95 18.37 -13.20
C ASP A 62 14.41 18.32 -13.14
N HIS A 63 13.90 17.10 -13.17
CA HIS A 63 12.48 16.78 -13.08
C HIS A 63 12.16 15.83 -11.91
N PHE A 64 13.18 15.46 -11.14
CA PHE A 64 13.10 14.66 -9.93
C PHE A 64 12.85 15.54 -8.70
N GLY A 65 13.43 16.75 -8.61
CA GLY A 65 13.15 17.68 -7.51
C GLY A 65 11.68 18.12 -7.36
N GLU A 66 11.35 18.79 -6.24
CA GLU A 66 10.00 19.11 -5.73
C GLU A 66 9.00 19.73 -6.73
N SER A 67 9.47 20.50 -7.71
CA SER A 67 8.60 21.13 -8.74
C SER A 67 8.55 20.36 -10.06
N GLY A 68 9.19 19.19 -10.08
CA GLY A 68 9.31 18.29 -11.22
C GLY A 68 8.00 17.58 -11.54
N PHE A 69 7.91 17.02 -12.75
CA PHE A 69 6.73 16.23 -13.11
C PHE A 69 6.72 14.86 -12.42
N ILE A 70 7.86 14.40 -11.89
CA ILE A 70 7.95 13.17 -11.12
C ILE A 70 7.21 13.33 -9.79
N THR A 71 7.39 14.44 -9.07
CA THR A 71 6.61 14.80 -7.87
C THR A 71 5.10 14.85 -8.16
N LEU A 72 4.72 15.48 -9.28
CA LEU A 72 3.31 15.50 -9.71
C LEU A 72 2.78 14.08 -10.00
N LEU A 73 3.57 13.24 -10.68
CA LEU A 73 3.22 11.85 -10.93
C LEU A 73 3.04 11.08 -9.62
N SER A 74 3.95 11.27 -8.65
CA SER A 74 3.90 10.66 -7.32
C SER A 74 2.62 11.07 -6.59
N THR A 75 2.34 12.37 -6.54
CA THR A 75 1.11 12.94 -5.98
C THR A 75 -0.15 12.30 -6.57
N LEU A 76 -0.22 12.16 -7.90
CA LEU A 76 -1.35 11.54 -8.58
C LEU A 76 -1.49 10.04 -8.27
N GLN A 77 -0.37 9.34 -8.09
CA GLN A 77 -0.37 7.93 -7.71
C GLN A 77 -0.81 7.72 -6.27
N LEU A 78 -0.37 8.54 -5.33
CA LEU A 78 -0.86 8.57 -3.95
C LEU A 78 -2.38 8.81 -3.90
N LEU A 79 -2.89 9.77 -4.68
CA LEU A 79 -4.34 9.98 -4.83
C LEU A 79 -5.04 8.78 -5.45
N ALA A 80 -4.44 8.12 -6.45
CA ALA A 80 -4.99 6.90 -7.02
C ALA A 80 -5.10 5.77 -5.98
N ILE A 81 -4.11 5.62 -5.10
CA ILE A 81 -4.13 4.68 -3.98
C ILE A 81 -5.29 5.01 -3.02
N ALA A 82 -5.43 6.29 -2.63
CA ALA A 82 -6.52 6.74 -1.78
C ALA A 82 -7.90 6.42 -2.38
N LEU A 83 -8.08 6.72 -3.68
CA LEU A 83 -9.31 6.41 -4.40
C LEU A 83 -9.60 4.90 -4.49
N LEU A 84 -8.57 4.07 -4.64
CA LEU A 84 -8.73 2.62 -4.63
C LEU A 84 -9.13 2.11 -3.25
N ALA A 85 -8.51 2.62 -2.18
CA ALA A 85 -8.87 2.30 -0.81
C ALA A 85 -10.32 2.70 -0.49
N ASP A 86 -10.76 3.88 -0.92
CA ASP A 86 -12.16 4.32 -0.77
C ASP A 86 -13.13 3.45 -1.57
N LYS A 87 -12.78 3.07 -2.81
CA LYS A 87 -13.60 2.13 -3.59
C LYS A 87 -13.71 0.75 -2.94
N ILE A 88 -12.66 0.29 -2.24
CA ILE A 88 -12.72 -0.94 -1.45
C ILE A 88 -13.71 -0.77 -0.28
N LEU A 89 -13.62 0.35 0.45
CA LEU A 89 -14.54 0.69 1.53
C LEU A 89 -16.00 0.66 1.07
N GLN A 90 -16.31 1.35 -0.03
CA GLN A 90 -17.67 1.40 -0.59
C GLN A 90 -18.17 0.01 -1.01
N ALA A 91 -17.28 -0.83 -1.56
CA ALA A 91 -17.62 -2.19 -1.97
C ALA A 91 -17.86 -3.16 -0.79
N ARG A 92 -17.36 -2.84 0.41
CA ARG A 92 -17.48 -3.70 1.61
C ARG A 92 -18.79 -3.54 2.37
N LYS A 93 -19.73 -2.69 1.90
CA LYS A 93 -21.07 -2.40 2.46
C LYS A 93 -21.21 -2.67 3.96
N PRO A 94 -21.21 -1.63 4.81
CA PRO A 94 -21.23 -1.83 6.24
C PRO A 94 -22.51 -2.50 6.74
N GLU A 95 -22.45 -3.77 7.16
CA GLU A 95 -23.49 -4.36 8.02
C GLU A 95 -23.39 -3.71 9.41
N GLN A 96 -24.27 -2.73 9.65
CA GLN A 96 -24.22 -1.85 10.82
C GLN A 96 -24.49 -2.56 12.15
N LYS A 97 -23.76 -2.12 13.19
CA LYS A 97 -24.23 -1.76 14.56
C LYS A 97 -23.10 -1.39 15.54
N GLU A 98 -21.84 -1.70 15.20
CA GLU A 98 -20.66 -1.34 16.02
C GLU A 98 -20.22 0.12 15.80
N PRO A 99 -19.50 0.78 16.73
CA PRO A 99 -18.88 2.08 16.50
C PRO A 99 -17.79 2.02 15.40
N LEU A 100 -17.62 3.11 14.65
CA LEU A 100 -16.79 3.16 13.42
C LEU A 100 -15.38 2.59 13.58
N TRP A 101 -14.68 2.90 14.67
CA TRP A 101 -13.28 2.45 14.88
C TRP A 101 -13.13 0.94 15.19
N LYS A 102 -14.20 0.27 15.62
CA LYS A 102 -14.20 -1.18 15.88
C LYS A 102 -14.54 -2.00 14.63
N GLN A 103 -15.02 -1.34 13.59
CA GLN A 103 -15.45 -2.02 12.38
C GLN A 103 -14.24 -2.45 11.56
N PRO A 104 -14.17 -3.71 11.08
CA PRO A 104 -13.03 -4.21 10.30
C PRO A 104 -12.72 -3.36 9.06
N TYR A 105 -13.73 -2.74 8.45
CA TYR A 105 -13.55 -1.89 7.27
C TYR A 105 -13.05 -0.47 7.57
N ALA A 106 -12.92 -0.07 8.85
CA ALA A 106 -12.35 1.23 9.23
C ALA A 106 -10.95 1.44 8.67
N VAL A 107 -10.18 0.34 8.51
CA VAL A 107 -8.85 0.34 7.91
C VAL A 107 -8.82 1.01 6.54
N TRP A 108 -9.83 0.77 5.69
CA TRP A 108 -9.85 1.32 4.33
C TRP A 108 -10.05 2.84 4.34
N ARG A 109 -10.80 3.35 5.32
CA ARG A 109 -10.99 4.78 5.52
C ARG A 109 -9.71 5.43 6.06
N ILE A 110 -9.06 4.79 7.04
CA ILE A 110 -7.76 5.24 7.59
C ILE A 110 -6.74 5.34 6.45
N ILE A 111 -6.56 4.25 5.69
CA ILE A 111 -5.65 4.19 4.55
C ILE A 111 -5.97 5.29 3.53
N SER A 112 -7.24 5.44 3.14
CA SER A 112 -7.64 6.46 2.17
C SER A 112 -7.24 7.88 2.64
N PHE A 113 -7.56 8.24 3.88
CA PHE A 113 -7.14 9.52 4.44
C PHE A 113 -5.63 9.66 4.57
N SER A 114 -4.91 8.61 4.98
CA SER A 114 -3.45 8.63 5.08
C SER A 114 -2.80 8.90 3.72
N PHE A 115 -3.28 8.28 2.64
CA PHE A 115 -2.74 8.54 1.30
C PHE A 115 -3.14 9.91 0.74
N ILE A 116 -4.30 10.47 1.12
CA ILE A 116 -4.62 11.87 0.81
C ILE A 116 -3.65 12.81 1.53
N PHE A 117 -3.34 12.54 2.79
CA PHE A 117 -2.36 13.30 3.55
C PHE A 117 -0.97 13.20 2.91
N LEU A 118 -0.50 12.00 2.57
CA LEU A 118 0.78 11.80 1.88
C LEU A 118 0.83 12.51 0.52
N ALA A 119 -0.27 12.50 -0.24
CA ALA A 119 -0.32 13.25 -1.50
C ALA A 119 -0.25 14.77 -1.30
N ALA A 120 -0.87 15.27 -0.23
CA ALA A 120 -0.78 16.68 0.12
C ALA A 120 0.61 17.04 0.61
N ASP A 121 1.24 16.16 1.39
CA ASP A 121 2.61 16.30 1.86
C ASP A 121 3.61 16.33 0.70
N GLU A 122 3.53 15.38 -0.23
CA GLU A 122 4.36 15.33 -1.45
C GLU A 122 4.22 16.60 -2.31
N TYR A 123 3.03 17.19 -2.38
CA TYR A 123 2.79 18.37 -3.22
C TYR A 123 3.11 19.70 -2.52
N LEU A 124 3.01 19.75 -1.19
CA LEU A 124 3.15 20.97 -0.40
C LEU A 124 4.39 20.99 0.49
N SER A 125 5.19 19.92 0.46
CA SER A 125 6.35 19.72 1.33
C SER A 125 6.03 19.97 2.81
N ILE A 126 4.97 19.32 3.33
CA ILE A 126 4.53 19.53 4.71
C ILE A 126 5.61 19.06 5.69
N HIS A 127 6.31 17.97 5.37
CA HIS A 127 7.43 17.44 6.15
C HIS A 127 8.59 18.44 6.27
N GLU A 128 8.93 19.21 5.23
CA GLU A 128 9.95 20.27 5.31
C GLU A 128 9.54 21.37 6.29
N VAL A 129 8.28 21.82 6.23
CA VAL A 129 7.75 22.83 7.17
C VAL A 129 7.74 22.32 8.61
N LEU A 130 7.47 21.02 8.80
CA LEU A 130 7.54 20.40 10.11
C LEU A 130 8.98 20.29 10.62
N ASP A 131 9.94 19.99 9.76
CA ASP A 131 11.35 19.95 10.12
C ASP A 131 11.83 21.33 10.60
N LEU A 132 11.60 22.38 9.80
CA LEU A 132 11.91 23.77 10.17
C LEU A 132 11.28 24.15 11.52
N LEU A 133 10.03 23.74 11.76
CA LEU A 133 9.35 24.00 13.03
C LEU A 133 10.00 23.24 14.21
N ILE A 134 10.52 22.04 13.99
CA ILE A 134 11.23 21.26 15.02
C ILE A 134 12.53 21.98 15.38
N HIS A 135 13.32 22.40 14.39
CA HIS A 135 14.55 23.17 14.65
C HIS A 135 14.26 24.46 15.43
N ASP A 136 13.22 25.20 15.03
CA ASP A 136 12.80 26.43 15.69
C ASP A 136 12.36 26.21 17.15
N ILE A 137 11.64 25.12 17.43
CA ILE A 137 11.14 24.83 18.79
C ILE A 137 12.27 24.36 19.73
N PHE A 138 13.22 23.59 19.21
CA PHE A 138 14.28 22.99 20.01
C PHE A 138 15.61 23.76 20.02
N ASP A 139 15.70 24.86 19.26
CA ASP A 139 16.94 25.66 19.07
C ASP A 139 18.10 24.76 18.64
N TRP A 140 17.80 23.81 17.75
CA TRP A 140 18.80 22.92 17.17
C TRP A 140 19.45 23.61 15.98
N GLN A 141 20.78 23.57 15.94
CA GLN A 141 21.48 23.99 14.73
C GLN A 141 21.27 22.94 13.66
N GLU A 142 20.94 23.38 12.44
CA GLU A 142 20.97 22.57 11.23
C GLU A 142 22.37 21.95 11.10
N THR A 143 22.44 20.68 11.44
CA THR A 143 23.59 19.80 11.25
C THR A 143 23.12 18.69 10.33
N GLY A 144 24.00 18.05 9.56
CA GLY A 144 23.55 16.96 8.70
C GLY A 144 23.00 15.72 9.42
N LEU A 145 22.91 15.70 10.76
CA LEU A 145 22.13 14.71 11.50
C LEU A 145 20.68 15.15 11.71
N THR A 146 20.46 16.43 11.95
CA THR A 146 19.12 17.00 12.12
C THR A 146 18.41 17.18 10.78
N ASP A 147 19.16 17.37 9.70
CA ASP A 147 18.63 17.46 8.32
C ASP A 147 18.14 16.10 7.78
N ARG A 148 18.20 15.02 8.58
CA ARG A 148 17.69 13.67 8.25
C ARG A 148 16.35 13.38 8.94
N ILE A 149 15.82 14.34 9.68
CA ILE A 149 14.60 14.16 10.47
C ILE A 149 13.39 14.04 9.54
N ASP A 150 13.38 14.76 8.43
CA ASP A 150 12.44 14.63 7.31
C ASP A 150 12.41 13.21 6.72
N ASP A 151 13.55 12.60 6.39
CA ASP A 151 13.62 11.21 5.89
C ASP A 151 12.99 10.25 6.92
N LEU A 152 13.31 10.49 8.20
CA LEU A 152 12.80 9.68 9.30
C LEU A 152 11.29 9.86 9.49
N ILE A 153 10.74 11.05 9.23
CA ILE A 153 9.30 11.30 9.22
C ILE A 153 8.63 10.47 8.12
N VAL A 154 9.18 10.45 6.90
CA VAL A 154 8.66 9.63 5.80
C VAL A 154 8.74 8.13 6.14
N GLY A 155 9.88 7.70 6.69
CA GLY A 155 10.06 6.33 7.19
C GLY A 155 9.05 5.95 8.27
N LEU A 156 8.74 6.88 9.19
CA LEU A 156 7.74 6.71 10.24
C LEU A 156 6.34 6.54 9.66
N TYR A 157 5.97 7.28 8.60
CA TYR A 157 4.71 7.07 7.88
C TYR A 157 4.61 5.64 7.33
N GLY A 158 5.70 5.12 6.75
CA GLY A 158 5.80 3.73 6.30
C GLY A 158 5.57 2.72 7.43
N ILE A 159 6.20 2.93 8.58
CA ILE A 159 6.05 2.08 9.78
C ILE A 159 4.61 2.11 10.31
N VAL A 160 3.99 3.29 10.40
CA VAL A 160 2.58 3.44 10.80
C VAL A 160 1.66 2.72 9.81
N GLY A 161 1.96 2.78 8.51
CA GLY A 161 1.28 2.01 7.47
C GLY A 161 1.33 0.50 7.73
N ILE A 162 2.52 -0.06 7.98
CA ILE A 162 2.69 -1.48 8.34
C ILE A 162 1.92 -1.83 9.62
N GLY A 163 2.05 -1.00 10.66
CA GLY A 163 1.34 -1.18 11.93
C GLY A 163 -0.17 -1.23 11.73
N THR A 164 -0.70 -0.35 10.88
CA THR A 164 -2.13 -0.32 10.51
C THR A 164 -2.54 -1.62 9.82
N LEU A 165 -1.78 -2.10 8.82
CA LEU A 165 -2.07 -3.37 8.16
C LEU A 165 -1.98 -4.56 9.13
N PHE A 166 -1.06 -4.52 10.10
CA PHE A 166 -0.91 -5.56 11.11
C PHE A 166 -2.09 -5.60 12.10
N ILE A 167 -2.51 -4.44 12.62
CA ILE A 167 -3.64 -4.31 13.53
C ILE A 167 -4.93 -4.83 12.86
N TYR A 168 -5.14 -4.46 11.59
CA TYR A 168 -6.31 -4.85 10.80
C TYR A 168 -6.07 -6.09 9.92
N ARG A 169 -5.09 -6.95 10.26
CA ARG A 169 -4.75 -8.16 9.48
C ARG A 169 -5.93 -9.11 9.24
N GLY A 170 -6.93 -9.10 10.12
CA GLY A 170 -8.16 -9.88 9.97
C GLY A 170 -8.94 -9.52 8.72
N GLU A 171 -9.05 -8.22 8.41
CA GLU A 171 -9.71 -7.71 7.20
C GLU A 171 -8.89 -8.00 5.93
N LEU A 172 -7.57 -8.05 6.06
CA LEU A 172 -6.64 -8.28 4.93
C LEU A 172 -6.41 -9.75 4.60
N LYS A 173 -6.66 -10.66 5.55
CA LYS A 173 -6.42 -12.10 5.41
C LYS A 173 -7.06 -12.73 4.15
N PRO A 174 -8.31 -12.39 3.75
CA PRO A 174 -8.91 -12.90 2.52
C PRO A 174 -8.10 -12.51 1.26
N TYR A 175 -7.32 -11.43 1.32
CA TYR A 175 -6.58 -10.86 0.21
C TYR A 175 -5.07 -11.12 0.27
N ARG A 176 -4.63 -12.17 0.98
CA ARG A 176 -3.21 -12.57 1.11
C ARG A 176 -2.45 -12.69 -0.21
N LYS A 177 -3.14 -12.93 -1.33
CA LYS A 177 -2.52 -12.99 -2.67
C LYS A 177 -1.94 -11.64 -3.12
N SER A 178 -2.39 -10.54 -2.54
CA SER A 178 -1.90 -9.19 -2.82
C SER A 178 -0.72 -8.79 -1.93
N PHE A 179 -0.38 -9.58 -0.90
CA PHE A 179 0.69 -9.23 0.05
C PHE A 179 2.08 -9.11 -0.58
N PRO A 180 2.49 -9.95 -1.57
CA PRO A 180 3.78 -9.73 -2.23
C PRO A 180 3.92 -8.34 -2.85
N LEU A 181 2.82 -7.74 -3.34
CA LEU A 181 2.84 -6.38 -3.89
C LEU A 181 3.07 -5.34 -2.79
N PHE A 182 2.42 -5.48 -1.63
CA PHE A 182 2.72 -4.63 -0.48
C PHE A 182 4.17 -4.79 -0.02
N THR A 183 4.69 -6.02 0.03
CA THR A 183 6.08 -6.28 0.41
C THR A 183 7.05 -5.55 -0.50
N TRP A 184 6.84 -5.63 -1.83
CA TRP A 184 7.68 -4.87 -2.78
C TRP A 184 7.50 -3.37 -2.63
N GLY A 185 6.28 -2.86 -2.47
CA GLY A 185 6.03 -1.44 -2.22
C GLY A 185 6.76 -0.91 -0.98
N PHE A 186 6.63 -1.60 0.16
CA PHE A 186 7.35 -1.23 1.39
C PHE A 186 8.86 -1.41 1.27
N ALA A 187 9.34 -2.46 0.60
CA ALA A 187 10.78 -2.65 0.41
C ALA A 187 11.40 -1.50 -0.40
N LEU A 188 10.73 -1.04 -1.45
CA LEU A 188 11.19 0.11 -2.25
C LEU A 188 11.08 1.41 -1.44
N LEU A 189 9.99 1.62 -0.69
CA LEU A 189 9.85 2.77 0.20
C LEU A 189 11.00 2.87 1.21
N PHE A 190 11.32 1.79 1.93
CA PHE A 190 12.42 1.80 2.89
C PHE A 190 13.80 1.83 2.24
N CYS A 191 13.92 1.29 1.02
CA CYS A 191 15.14 1.46 0.24
C CYS A 191 15.36 2.92 -0.14
N MET A 192 14.30 3.62 -0.54
CA MET A 192 14.32 5.06 -0.84
C MET A 192 14.74 5.87 0.40
N VAL A 193 14.02 5.72 1.53
CA VAL A 193 14.38 6.40 2.79
C VAL A 193 15.81 6.06 3.23
N GLY A 194 16.22 4.81 3.04
CA GLY A 194 17.58 4.39 3.37
C GLY A 194 18.65 4.99 2.47
N LEU A 195 18.36 5.22 1.18
CA LEU A 195 19.27 5.93 0.29
C LEU A 195 19.38 7.39 0.72
N ASP A 196 18.25 8.06 0.91
CA ASP A 196 18.15 9.46 1.29
C ASP A 196 18.97 9.75 2.56
N THR A 197 18.73 8.99 3.63
CA THR A 197 19.47 9.10 4.90
C THR A 197 20.97 8.80 4.78
N LEU A 198 21.38 8.00 3.78
CA LEU A 198 22.80 7.73 3.50
C LEU A 198 23.44 8.80 2.60
N THR A 199 22.65 9.55 1.85
CA THR A 199 23.12 10.52 0.84
C THR A 199 22.95 11.97 1.24
N ASN A 200 22.22 12.25 2.31
CA ASN A 200 21.88 13.59 2.81
C ASN A 200 23.12 14.51 3.03
N GLU A 201 24.32 13.96 3.25
CA GLU A 201 25.58 14.74 3.21
C GLU A 201 26.55 14.23 2.12
N LYS A 202 26.93 15.15 1.22
CA LYS A 202 28.03 14.93 0.26
C LYS A 202 29.33 14.52 0.94
N ASP A 203 29.55 15.02 2.15
CA ASP A 203 30.72 14.74 2.97
C ASP A 203 30.98 13.24 3.14
N PHE A 204 29.92 12.41 3.26
CA PHE A 204 30.08 10.96 3.36
C PHE A 204 30.66 10.35 2.08
N LEU A 205 30.20 10.78 0.90
CA LEU A 205 30.71 10.30 -0.38
C LEU A 205 32.14 10.80 -0.62
N GLU A 206 32.46 12.02 -0.20
CA GLU A 206 33.80 12.61 -0.31
C GLU A 206 34.86 11.87 0.54
N LEU A 207 34.46 11.10 1.56
CA LEU A 207 35.38 10.23 2.30
C LEU A 207 35.91 9.05 1.45
N PHE A 208 35.16 8.63 0.43
CA PHE A 208 35.47 7.43 -0.37
C PHE A 208 35.82 7.75 -1.83
N PHE A 209 35.40 8.89 -2.36
CA PHE A 209 35.51 9.24 -3.77
C PHE A 209 36.09 10.65 -3.96
N GLU A 210 36.72 10.90 -5.11
CA GLU A 210 37.14 12.25 -5.51
C GLU A 210 35.92 13.16 -5.69
N HIS A 211 36.07 14.45 -5.38
CA HIS A 211 34.97 15.44 -5.36
C HIS A 211 34.07 15.41 -6.62
N ASN A 212 34.65 15.38 -7.82
CA ASN A 212 33.88 15.30 -9.07
C ASN A 212 33.07 14.00 -9.23
N LEU A 213 33.61 12.88 -8.74
CA LEU A 213 32.93 11.59 -8.77
C LEU A 213 31.87 11.51 -7.69
N ALA A 214 32.13 12.06 -6.50
CA ALA A 214 31.17 12.17 -5.41
C ALA A 214 29.93 12.98 -5.83
N ASP A 215 30.11 14.14 -6.47
CA ASP A 215 29.02 14.95 -7.02
C ASP A 215 28.18 14.19 -8.05
N THR A 216 28.85 13.46 -8.94
CA THR A 216 28.17 12.66 -9.96
C THR A 216 27.33 11.56 -9.32
N ILE A 217 27.91 10.81 -8.36
CA ILE A 217 27.22 9.74 -7.64
C ILE A 217 26.03 10.30 -6.86
N TYR A 218 26.21 11.42 -6.17
CA TYR A 218 25.16 12.11 -5.40
C TYR A 218 23.93 12.41 -6.26
N ILE A 219 24.13 13.02 -7.44
CA ILE A 219 23.05 13.31 -8.39
C ILE A 219 22.32 12.03 -8.82
N TRP A 220 23.05 10.96 -9.12
CA TRP A 220 22.43 9.70 -9.52
C TRP A 220 21.65 9.03 -8.38
N LEU A 221 22.09 9.23 -7.13
CA LEU A 221 21.39 8.69 -5.97
C LEU A 221 20.08 9.44 -5.71
N ILE A 222 20.05 10.77 -5.85
CA ILE A 222 18.80 11.56 -5.80
C ILE A 222 17.81 11.06 -6.86
N HIS A 223 18.26 10.91 -8.13
CA HIS A 223 17.37 10.40 -9.17
C HIS A 223 16.88 8.97 -8.90
N LEU A 224 17.71 8.14 -8.28
CA LEU A 224 17.36 6.77 -7.90
C LEU A 224 16.32 6.77 -6.78
N GLU A 225 16.50 7.60 -5.76
CA GLU A 225 15.58 7.79 -4.64
C GLU A 225 14.16 8.11 -5.12
N ASP A 226 14.00 9.18 -5.91
CA ASP A 226 12.70 9.54 -6.47
C ASP A 226 12.13 8.45 -7.39
N SER A 227 12.98 7.76 -8.16
CA SER A 227 12.54 6.63 -8.97
C SER A 227 11.96 5.51 -8.09
N LEU A 228 12.63 5.17 -7.00
CA LEU A 228 12.17 4.14 -6.06
C LEU A 228 10.84 4.52 -5.41
N LYS A 229 10.65 5.81 -5.08
CA LYS A 229 9.38 6.35 -4.56
C LYS A 229 8.21 6.05 -5.50
N VAL A 230 8.31 6.47 -6.77
CA VAL A 230 7.20 6.27 -7.72
C VAL A 230 6.99 4.78 -8.04
N PHE A 231 8.05 3.96 -8.06
CA PHE A 231 7.87 2.50 -8.18
C PHE A 231 7.21 1.88 -6.94
N ALA A 232 7.50 2.35 -5.72
CA ALA A 232 6.84 1.88 -4.51
C ALA A 232 5.32 2.12 -4.58
N GLU A 233 4.92 3.32 -5.00
CA GLU A 233 3.53 3.71 -5.20
C GLU A 233 2.85 2.87 -6.29
N ALA A 234 3.53 2.60 -7.40
CA ALA A 234 3.05 1.69 -8.44
C ALA A 234 2.69 0.30 -7.86
N PHE A 235 3.54 -0.26 -7.00
CA PHE A 235 3.24 -1.53 -6.32
C PHE A 235 2.05 -1.42 -5.38
N PHE A 236 1.90 -0.32 -4.64
CA PHE A 236 0.72 -0.08 -3.80
C PHE A 236 -0.56 0.03 -4.64
N ILE A 237 -0.55 0.78 -5.75
CA ILE A 237 -1.68 0.85 -6.68
C ILE A 237 -2.10 -0.56 -7.12
N LEU A 238 -1.15 -1.40 -7.53
CA LEU A 238 -1.43 -2.77 -7.94
C LEU A 238 -1.95 -3.64 -6.79
N ALA A 239 -1.43 -3.45 -5.58
CA ALA A 239 -1.90 -4.14 -4.38
C ALA A 239 -3.37 -3.81 -4.10
N PHE A 240 -3.72 -2.53 -3.98
CA PHE A 240 -5.09 -2.10 -3.72
C PHE A 240 -6.03 -2.41 -4.88
N TYR A 241 -5.58 -2.28 -6.13
CA TYR A 241 -6.37 -2.69 -7.28
C TYR A 241 -6.69 -4.19 -7.25
N SER A 242 -5.70 -5.03 -6.93
CA SER A 242 -5.86 -6.47 -6.75
C SER A 242 -6.88 -6.80 -5.65
N ILE A 243 -6.84 -6.08 -4.52
CA ILE A 243 -7.83 -6.20 -3.45
C ILE A 243 -9.22 -5.79 -3.92
N LEU A 244 -9.37 -4.65 -4.59
CA LEU A 244 -10.66 -4.19 -5.11
C LEU A 244 -11.29 -5.23 -6.07
N GLN A 245 -10.47 -5.86 -6.91
CA GLN A 245 -10.92 -6.95 -7.77
C GLN A 245 -11.31 -8.20 -6.99
N GLY A 246 -10.67 -8.44 -5.83
CA GLY A 246 -10.99 -9.50 -4.89
C GLY A 246 -12.29 -9.28 -4.14
N VAL A 247 -12.52 -8.08 -3.61
CA VAL A 247 -13.75 -7.70 -2.87
C VAL A 247 -14.99 -7.93 -3.73
N LYS A 248 -14.92 -7.55 -5.01
CA LYS A 248 -15.98 -7.79 -6.00
C LYS A 248 -16.26 -9.28 -6.30
N ARG A 249 -15.47 -10.23 -5.79
CA ARG A 249 -15.68 -11.68 -5.96
C ARG A 249 -16.49 -12.31 -4.84
N ILE A 250 -16.33 -11.82 -3.63
CA ILE A 250 -16.72 -12.58 -2.46
C ILE A 250 -18.18 -12.23 -2.16
N PRO A 251 -19.14 -13.15 -2.37
CA PRO A 251 -20.51 -12.90 -1.95
C PRO A 251 -20.52 -12.68 -0.44
N GLU A 252 -21.20 -11.61 -0.03
CA GLU A 252 -21.24 -11.03 1.32
C GLU A 252 -21.39 -12.10 2.42
N GLN A 253 -22.17 -13.15 2.13
CA GLN A 253 -22.46 -14.29 3.02
C GLN A 253 -21.26 -15.18 3.41
N THR A 254 -20.12 -15.13 2.71
CA THR A 254 -18.97 -16.01 2.99
C THR A 254 -17.92 -15.40 3.91
N ILE A 255 -17.98 -14.09 4.15
CA ILE A 255 -16.94 -13.36 4.90
C ILE A 255 -17.27 -13.30 6.39
N TYR A 256 -18.56 -13.17 6.68
CA TYR A 256 -19.09 -13.24 8.01
C TYR A 256 -20.09 -14.40 8.00
N PRO A 257 -19.66 -15.63 8.36
CA PRO A 257 -20.64 -16.70 8.54
C PRO A 257 -21.68 -16.14 9.50
N PRO A 258 -22.99 -16.26 9.17
CA PRO A 258 -24.03 -15.79 10.06
C PRO A 258 -23.69 -16.33 11.43
N LYS A 259 -23.66 -15.47 12.46
CA LYS A 259 -23.56 -15.95 13.84
C LYS A 259 -24.70 -16.95 13.94
N GLU A 260 -24.36 -18.24 13.86
CA GLU A 260 -25.33 -19.30 14.07
C GLU A 260 -25.99 -18.85 15.36
N LYS A 261 -27.31 -18.64 15.31
CA LYS A 261 -28.06 -18.51 16.54
C LYS A 261 -27.73 -19.82 17.24
N THR A 262 -26.74 -19.79 18.13
CA THR A 262 -26.48 -20.81 19.12
C THR A 262 -27.80 -20.82 19.84
N SER A 263 -28.66 -21.71 19.35
CA SER A 263 -30.01 -21.85 19.82
C SER A 263 -29.82 -22.07 21.31
N ALA A 264 -30.46 -21.22 22.11
CA ALA A 264 -30.50 -21.35 23.56
C ALA A 264 -31.20 -22.66 24.02
N LEU A 265 -31.32 -23.65 23.12
CA LEU A 265 -31.87 -24.97 23.27
C LEU A 265 -30.72 -25.99 23.22
N GLY A 266 -29.99 -26.19 24.33
CA GLY A 266 -29.05 -27.32 24.37
C GLY A 266 -28.24 -27.54 25.63
N TYR A 267 -27.81 -26.50 26.35
CA TYR A 267 -26.88 -26.65 27.48
C TYR A 267 -27.55 -26.78 28.86
N SER A 268 -28.79 -27.30 28.93
CA SER A 268 -29.46 -27.58 30.22
C SER A 268 -29.35 -29.04 30.69
N LYS A 269 -28.83 -29.97 29.88
CA LYS A 269 -28.91 -31.42 30.19
C LYS A 269 -27.65 -32.11 30.74
N TYR A 270 -26.54 -31.40 30.98
CA TYR A 270 -25.28 -32.03 31.39
C TYR A 270 -24.68 -31.57 32.73
N PHE A 271 -25.40 -30.79 33.53
CA PHE A 271 -25.04 -30.55 34.94
C PHE A 271 -26.03 -31.24 35.88
N LYS A 272 -25.89 -32.57 35.97
CA LYS A 272 -26.25 -33.35 37.15
C LYS A 272 -25.12 -34.37 37.32
N HIS A 273 -24.21 -34.09 38.24
CA HIS A 273 -23.76 -34.98 39.32
C HIS A 273 -22.78 -34.24 40.20
#